data_AF-A0A9J7KUQ0-F1
#
_entry.id   AF-A0A9J7KUQ0-F1
#
_cell.length_a   1.000
_cell.length_b   1.000
_cell.length_c   1.000
_cell.angle_alpha   90.00
_cell.angle_beta   90.00
_cell.angle_gamma   90.00
#
_symmetry.space_group_name_H-M   'P 1'
#
loop_
_entity.id
_entity.type
_entity.pdbx_description
1 polymer ?
#
loop_
_entity_poly.entity_id
_entity_poly.type
_entity_poly.pdbx_seq_one_letter_code
_entity_poly.pdbx_strand_id
1 'polypeptide(L)'
;MDFDVVTISFCLEVACPDRETYSAAVRNITRLLKPGGTLALAGVTNQTFYSFGGYKFFTLHIDSSFMREVFEKAGYVDINIKSFPATNPENNTVSDCDGLVVLHARKAEI
;
A
#
# COMPACT_ATOMS: atom_id res chain seq x y z
N MET A 1 -1.08 -10.75 21.03
CA MET A 1 0.32 -10.29 20.93
C MET A 1 0.33 -9.29 19.81
N ASP A 2 0.74 -8.07 20.13
CA ASP A 2 0.73 -6.95 19.19
C ASP A 2 2.18 -6.70 18.75
N PHE A 3 2.36 -6.26 17.51
CA PHE A 3 3.66 -5.99 16.91
C PHE A 3 4.08 -4.53 17.13
N ASP A 4 5.38 -4.32 17.33
CA ASP A 4 5.98 -2.99 17.34
C ASP A 4 6.05 -2.39 15.93
N VAL A 5 6.25 -3.24 14.92
CA VAL A 5 6.38 -2.86 13.52
C VAL A 5 5.65 -3.87 12.62
N VAL A 6 4.93 -3.37 11.63
CA VAL A 6 4.39 -4.16 10.52
C VAL A 6 4.93 -3.61 9.20
N THR A 7 5.43 -4.51 8.35
CA THR A 7 5.86 -4.17 6.99
C THR A 7 4.93 -4.80 5.96
N ILE A 8 4.63 -4.05 4.91
CA ILE A 8 3.79 -4.49 3.78
C ILE A 8 4.57 -4.22 2.51
N SER A 9 4.63 -5.18 1.60
CA SER A 9 5.34 -5.03 0.33
C SER A 9 4.50 -5.62 -0.81
N PHE A 10 4.04 -4.75 -1.71
CA PHE A 10 3.30 -5.10 -2.94
C PHE A 10 2.10 -6.04 -2.73
N CYS A 11 1.39 -5.88 -1.61
CA CYS A 11 0.41 -6.86 -1.15
C CYS A 11 -1.02 -6.34 -1.26
N LEU A 12 -1.32 -5.18 -0.69
CA LEU A 12 -2.71 -4.73 -0.52
C LEU A 12 -3.38 -4.45 -1.86
N GLU A 13 -2.66 -3.83 -2.79
CA GLU A 13 -3.13 -3.51 -4.13
C GLU A 13 -3.37 -4.77 -4.99
N VAL A 14 -2.69 -5.89 -4.69
CA VAL A 14 -2.89 -7.16 -5.41
C VAL A 14 -3.95 -8.01 -4.73
N ALA A 15 -4.03 -7.98 -3.40
CA ALA A 15 -4.91 -8.83 -2.61
C ALA A 15 -6.35 -8.30 -2.49
N CYS A 16 -6.55 -6.99 -2.63
CA CYS A 16 -7.85 -6.35 -2.45
C CYS A 16 -8.50 -6.03 -3.80
N PRO A 17 -9.72 -6.53 -4.09
CA PRO A 17 -10.39 -6.29 -5.36
C PRO A 17 -10.88 -4.83 -5.53
N ASP A 18 -11.03 -4.07 -4.45
CA ASP A 18 -11.58 -2.72 -4.47
C ASP A 18 -11.04 -1.84 -3.31
N ARG A 19 -11.34 -0.54 -3.36
CA ARG A 19 -10.89 0.44 -2.36
C ARG A 19 -11.50 0.20 -0.97
N GLU A 20 -12.68 -0.40 -0.88
CA GLU A 20 -13.35 -0.68 0.39
C GLU A 20 -12.68 -1.85 1.13
N THR A 21 -12.40 -2.93 0.41
CA THR A 21 -11.63 -4.09 0.89
C THR A 21 -10.20 -3.71 1.25
N TYR A 22 -9.54 -2.84 0.47
CA TYR A 22 -8.24 -2.25 0.84
C TYR A 22 -8.33 -1.52 2.19
N SER A 23 -9.32 -0.65 2.35
CA SER A 23 -9.52 0.11 3.59
C SER A 23 -9.81 -0.82 4.78
N ALA A 24 -10.58 -1.88 4.57
CA ALA A 24 -10.86 -2.89 5.58
C ALA A 24 -9.59 -3.69 5.96
N ALA A 25 -8.77 -4.06 4.99
CA ALA A 25 -7.50 -4.74 5.22
C ALA A 25 -6.55 -3.87 6.06
N VAL A 26 -6.41 -2.58 5.74
CA VAL A 26 -5.61 -1.65 6.55
C VAL A 26 -6.11 -1.59 7.99
N ARG A 27 -7.44 -1.46 8.22
CA ARG A 27 -8.00 -1.48 9.59
C ARG A 27 -7.68 -2.78 10.32
N ASN A 28 -7.78 -3.93 9.65
CA ASN A 28 -7.46 -5.21 10.25
C ASN A 28 -5.98 -5.31 10.64
N ILE A 29 -5.08 -4.82 9.78
CA ILE A 29 -3.64 -4.77 10.05
C ILE A 29 -3.32 -3.83 11.21
N THR A 30 -3.99 -2.67 11.30
CA THR A 30 -3.82 -1.73 12.43
C THR A 30 -4.11 -2.37 13.79
N ARG A 31 -5.02 -3.36 13.85
CA ARG A 31 -5.32 -4.09 15.10
C ARG A 31 -4.17 -4.98 15.55
N LEU A 32 -3.25 -5.33 14.66
CA LEU A 32 -2.05 -6.10 14.99
C LEU A 32 -0.93 -5.23 15.56
N LEU A 33 -0.98 -3.91 15.38
CA LEU A 33 0.02 -2.98 15.88
C LEU A 33 -0.28 -2.51 17.30
N LYS A 34 0.76 -2.38 18.13
CA LYS A 34 0.67 -1.66 19.41
C LYS A 34 0.33 -0.19 19.19
N PRO A 35 -0.36 0.48 20.13
CA PRO A 35 -0.40 1.95 20.15
C PRO A 35 1.02 2.53 20.04
N GLY A 36 1.22 3.53 19.18
CA GLY A 36 2.53 4.09 18.89
C GLY A 36 3.41 3.26 17.94
N GLY A 37 2.99 2.05 17.55
CA GLY A 37 3.71 1.17 16.64
C GLY A 37 3.82 1.70 15.20
N THR A 38 4.77 1.16 14.43
CA THR A 38 5.10 1.66 13.08
C THR A 38 4.55 0.76 11.98
N LEU A 39 4.01 1.37 10.93
CA LEU A 39 3.73 0.70 9.67
C LEU A 39 4.61 1.27 8.57
N ALA A 40 5.32 0.38 7.86
CA ALA A 40 6.05 0.71 6.65
C ALA A 40 5.48 -0.10 5.47
N LEU A 41 5.09 0.59 4.40
CA LEU A 41 4.49 -0.02 3.22
C LEU A 41 5.29 0.38 1.97
N ALA A 42 5.58 -0.60 1.13
CA ALA A 42 5.98 -0.41 -0.26
C ALA A 42 4.88 -0.97 -1.17
N GLY A 43 4.56 -0.24 -2.23
CA GLY A 43 3.57 -0.65 -3.22
C GLY A 43 3.76 0.05 -4.55
N VAL A 44 2.85 -0.17 -5.49
CA VAL A 44 2.84 0.48 -6.80
C VAL A 44 1.63 1.38 -6.97
N THR A 45 1.79 2.51 -7.67
CA THR A 45 0.70 3.44 -7.96
C THR A 45 0.22 3.33 -9.39
N ASN A 46 -1.07 3.59 -9.58
CA ASN A 46 -1.78 3.63 -10.86
C ASN A 46 -1.67 2.35 -11.73
N GLN A 47 -1.19 1.25 -11.14
CA GLN A 47 -1.10 -0.06 -11.79
C GLN A 47 -2.49 -0.69 -11.93
N THR A 48 -2.76 -1.33 -13.07
CA THR A 48 -3.95 -2.18 -13.25
C THR A 48 -3.59 -3.65 -13.36
N PHE A 49 -2.33 -3.98 -13.65
CA PHE A 49 -1.85 -5.35 -13.67
C PHE A 49 -0.35 -5.52 -13.41
N TYR A 50 0.03 -6.76 -13.09
CA TYR A 50 1.39 -7.25 -13.31
C TYR A 50 1.39 -8.64 -13.95
N SER A 51 2.49 -9.00 -14.62
CA SER A 51 2.67 -10.27 -15.28
C SER A 51 3.69 -11.12 -14.54
N PHE A 52 3.37 -12.39 -14.28
CA PHE A 52 4.29 -13.34 -13.67
C PHE A 52 4.05 -14.75 -14.23
N GLY A 53 5.11 -15.42 -14.69
CA GLY A 53 5.01 -16.77 -15.24
C GLY A 53 4.10 -16.89 -16.48
N GLY A 54 3.96 -15.82 -17.27
CA GLY A 54 3.06 -15.79 -18.43
C GLY A 54 1.59 -15.46 -18.10
N TYR A 55 1.25 -15.26 -16.83
CA TYR A 55 -0.10 -14.89 -16.40
C TYR A 55 -0.16 -13.40 -16.05
N LYS A 56 -1.31 -12.79 -16.32
CA LYS A 56 -1.62 -11.41 -15.96
C LYS A 56 -2.50 -11.41 -14.70
N PHE A 57 -2.03 -10.75 -13.66
CA PHE A 57 -2.72 -10.63 -12.38
C PHE A 57 -3.31 -9.23 -12.25
N PHE A 58 -4.48 -9.16 -11.61
CA PHE A 58 -5.12 -7.90 -11.29
C PHE A 58 -4.28 -7.07 -10.32
N THR A 59 -4.38 -5.75 -10.43
CA THR A 59 -3.93 -4.82 -9.40
C THR A 59 -4.94 -3.71 -9.26
N LEU A 60 -5.31 -3.41 -8.01
CA LEU A 60 -6.17 -2.31 -7.65
C LEU A 60 -5.42 -1.00 -7.91
N HIS A 61 -6.06 -0.15 -8.72
CA HIS A 61 -5.56 1.18 -9.00
C HIS A 61 -5.63 2.08 -7.75
N ILE A 62 -4.45 2.39 -7.18
CA ILE A 62 -4.28 3.25 -6.02
C ILE A 62 -3.33 4.41 -6.31
N ASP A 63 -3.51 5.50 -5.57
CA ASP A 63 -2.70 6.72 -5.62
C ASP A 63 -2.36 7.20 -4.20
N SER A 64 -1.40 8.12 -4.08
CA SER A 64 -0.92 8.59 -2.77
C SER A 64 -2.00 9.32 -1.96
N SER A 65 -2.96 9.98 -2.61
CA SER A 65 -4.07 10.66 -1.91
C SER A 65 -5.02 9.66 -1.27
N PHE A 66 -5.41 8.62 -2.00
CA PHE A 66 -6.22 7.52 -1.49
C PHE A 66 -5.50 6.80 -0.33
N MET A 67 -4.22 6.47 -0.50
CA MET A 67 -3.44 5.86 0.58
C MET A 67 -3.42 6.73 1.83
N ARG A 68 -3.18 8.04 1.71
CA ARG A 68 -3.22 8.96 2.85
C ARG A 68 -4.56 8.91 3.57
N GLU A 69 -5.65 9.05 2.83
CA GLU A 69 -7.01 9.03 3.38
C GLU A 69 -7.31 7.74 4.15
N VAL A 70 -6.94 6.59 3.59
CA VAL A 70 -7.17 5.28 4.23
C VAL A 70 -6.41 5.18 5.55
N PHE A 71 -5.14 5.59 5.57
CA PHE A 71 -4.31 5.50 6.76
C PHE A 71 -4.74 6.50 7.84
N GLU A 72 -5.12 7.72 7.47
CA GLU A 72 -5.70 8.69 8.41
C GLU A 72 -6.98 8.14 9.06
N LYS A 73 -7.90 7.60 8.25
CA LYS A 73 -9.13 6.96 8.73
C LYS A 73 -8.89 5.72 9.60
N ALA A 74 -7.76 5.05 9.42
CA ALA A 74 -7.36 3.90 10.22
C ALA A 74 -6.66 4.29 11.54
N GLY A 75 -6.51 5.58 11.85
CA GLY A 75 -5.93 6.05 13.11
C GLY A 75 -4.41 6.16 13.08
N TYR A 76 -3.81 6.33 11.91
CA TYR A 76 -2.39 6.63 11.79
C TYR A 76 -2.12 8.14 11.83
N VAL A 77 -0.95 8.48 12.38
CA VAL A 77 -0.35 9.81 12.44
C VAL A 77 1.06 9.76 11.82
N ASP A 78 1.71 10.92 11.67
CA ASP A 78 3.05 11.04 11.10
C ASP A 78 3.21 10.36 9.72
N ILE A 79 2.18 10.47 8.88
CA ILE A 79 2.09 9.77 7.58
C ILE A 79 2.98 10.47 6.54
N ASN A 80 4.09 9.83 6.22
CA ASN A 80 5.02 10.22 5.18
C ASN A 80 4.86 9.30 3.96
N ILE A 81 4.63 9.89 2.78
CA ILE A 81 4.48 9.15 1.52
C ILE A 81 5.49 9.70 0.53
N LYS A 82 6.30 8.82 -0.05
CA LYS A 82 7.28 9.14 -1.09
C LYS A 82 7.01 8.29 -2.31
N SER A 83 6.92 8.93 -3.46
CA SER A 83 6.73 8.26 -4.74
C SER A 83 8.00 8.35 -5.59
N PHE A 84 8.30 7.27 -6.30
CA PHE A 84 9.44 7.12 -7.18
C PHE A 84 8.93 6.66 -8.54
N PRO A 85 9.17 7.42 -9.63
CA PRO A 85 8.63 7.08 -10.94
C PRO A 85 9.19 5.75 -11.45
N ALA A 86 8.38 5.04 -12.24
CA ALA A 86 8.80 3.83 -12.92
C ALA A 86 9.95 4.14 -13.89
N THR A 87 10.90 3.21 -13.98
CA THR A 87 11.98 3.33 -14.95
C THR A 87 11.50 2.74 -16.28
N ASN A 88 11.53 3.54 -17.34
CA ASN A 88 11.18 3.12 -18.70
C ASN A 88 9.75 2.53 -18.86
N PRO A 89 8.69 3.27 -18.48
CA PRO A 89 7.31 2.77 -18.48
C PRO A 89 6.83 2.33 -19.87
N GLU A 90 7.32 2.96 -20.94
CA GLU A 90 6.86 2.71 -22.31
C GLU A 90 7.27 1.34 -22.87
N ASN A 91 8.33 0.74 -22.33
CA ASN A 91 8.81 -0.58 -22.74
C ASN A 91 8.49 -1.67 -21.70
N ASN A 92 7.74 -1.35 -20.64
CA ASN A 92 7.41 -2.30 -19.60
C ASN A 92 6.20 -3.15 -20.01
N THR A 93 6.46 -4.37 -20.46
CA THR A 93 5.40 -5.34 -20.79
C THR A 93 4.94 -6.15 -19.58
N VAL A 94 5.61 -6.00 -18.44
CA VAL A 94 5.39 -6.80 -17.23
C VAL A 94 4.42 -6.09 -16.28
N SER A 95 4.35 -4.76 -16.28
CA SER A 95 3.44 -3.97 -15.44
C SER A 95 3.19 -2.60 -16.09
N ASP A 96 2.02 -2.01 -15.81
CA ASP A 96 1.63 -0.66 -16.21
C ASP A 96 1.69 0.35 -15.07
N CYS A 97 2.50 0.10 -14.03
CA CYS A 97 2.62 1.04 -12.92
C CYS A 97 3.33 2.34 -13.31
N ASP A 98 2.88 3.44 -12.70
CA ASP A 98 3.54 4.75 -12.84
C ASP A 98 4.80 4.85 -11.96
N GLY A 99 4.91 3.99 -10.96
CA GLY A 99 6.04 4.00 -10.04
C GLY A 99 5.82 3.24 -8.74
N LEU A 100 6.87 3.25 -7.92
CA LEU A 100 6.90 2.75 -6.56
C LEU A 100 6.43 3.84 -5.60
N VAL A 101 5.65 3.46 -4.59
CA VAL A 101 5.31 4.31 -3.46
C VAL A 101 5.80 3.66 -2.17
N VAL A 102 6.38 4.47 -1.30
CA VAL A 102 6.78 4.09 0.05
C VAL A 102 6.01 4.96 1.04
N LEU A 103 5.31 4.32 1.95
CA LEU A 103 4.57 4.95 3.05
C LEU A 103 5.20 4.54 4.38
N HIS A 104 5.43 5.51 5.25
CA HIS A 104 5.74 5.31 6.66
C HIS A 104 4.68 6.03 7.49
N ALA A 105 4.14 5.34 8.51
CA ALA A 105 3.14 5.91 9.39
C ALA A 105 3.25 5.32 10.81
N ARG A 106 2.79 6.06 11.82
CA ARG A 106 2.70 5.58 13.20
C ARG A 106 1.25 5.42 13.62
N LYS A 107 0.90 4.33 14.28
CA LYS A 107 -0.42 4.17 14.91
C LYS A 107 -0.53 5.16 16.08
N ALA A 108 -1.64 5.87 16.20
CA ALA A 108 -1.87 6.77 17.33
C ALA A 108 -1.80 6.03 18.68
N GLU A 109 -1.42 6.73 19.75
CA GLU A 109 -1.20 6.15 21.10
C GLU A 109 -2.48 6.03 21.96
N ILE A 110 -3.65 6.15 21.34
CA ILE A 110 -4.97 6.22 22.02
C ILE A 110 -5.35 4.89 22.68
#